data_AF-A0A162IBP9-F1
#
_entry.id   AF-A0A162IBP9-F1
#
_cell.length_a   1.000
_cell.length_b   1.000
_cell.length_c   1.000
_cell.angle_alpha   90.00
_cell.angle_beta   90.00
_cell.angle_gamma   90.00
#
_symmetry.space_group_name_H-M   'P 1'
#
loop_
_entity.id
_entity.type
_entity.pdbx_description
1 polymer ?
#
loop_
_entity_poly.entity_id
_entity_poly.type
_entity_poly.pdbx_seq_one_letter_code
_entity_poly.pdbx_strand_id
1 'polypeptide(L)'
;MTGVMILLPCGLFFGYSAPFLWHHVSPAIPVLFAYVAALCFSSFLHASLADAGIMPRNLHRKAETDGSADPFNVDGITTDYVMVKRRKPEGSAMEIPVKYCSTCDIWRPPRTYHCRVCDNCVETMDHHCVWLNNCVGRRNYRYFLSFVVTAILLACFLFGSCLAHCLLYKNQRHISFRHAINEKRVPFALVIYAIVIGMYPVTLTSYHIYLMARGETTKEHLNATRLAKQDRHRPYSQNSFWRNIVSVICRPKPPTYMQFKKPYVEGDQRLASKRRKQRITEQKTRDSQQYQQVPLAHAQNNSHHNVNNTAVELQQVVIEPDHYQQMQMQQRPS
;
A
#
# COMPACT_ATOMS: atom_id res chain seq x y z
N MET A 1 -7.49 -18.35 0.42
CA MET A 1 -6.80 -18.98 1.58
C MET A 1 -7.11 -18.25 2.89
N THR A 2 -6.74 -16.98 3.06
CA THR A 2 -6.95 -16.21 4.32
C THR A 2 -8.41 -16.17 4.79
N GLY A 3 -9.36 -15.96 3.88
CA GLY A 3 -10.80 -16.02 4.23
C GLY A 3 -11.23 -17.36 4.82
N VAL A 4 -10.68 -18.49 4.33
CA VAL A 4 -10.94 -19.82 4.88
C VAL A 4 -10.36 -19.96 6.28
N MET A 5 -9.16 -19.43 6.52
CA MET A 5 -8.52 -19.40 7.85
C MET A 5 -9.32 -18.57 8.88
N ILE A 6 -10.19 -17.66 8.43
CA ILE A 6 -11.09 -16.90 9.32
C ILE A 6 -12.42 -17.64 9.48
N LEU A 7 -13.06 -18.04 8.38
CA LEU A 7 -14.42 -18.57 8.39
C LEU A 7 -14.51 -20.00 8.94
N LEU A 8 -13.53 -20.87 8.66
CA LEU A 8 -13.52 -22.25 9.14
C LEU A 8 -13.55 -22.35 10.68
N PRO A 9 -12.63 -21.72 11.44
CA PRO A 9 -12.69 -21.77 12.90
C PRO A 9 -13.94 -21.09 13.46
N CYS A 10 -14.49 -20.07 12.80
CA CYS A 10 -15.77 -19.48 13.19
C CYS A 10 -16.93 -20.48 13.03
N GLY A 11 -17.02 -21.19 11.90
CA GLY A 11 -18.03 -22.22 11.69
C GLY A 11 -17.92 -23.36 12.70
N LEU A 12 -16.71 -23.84 12.98
CA LEU A 12 -16.46 -24.86 14.01
C LEU A 12 -16.82 -24.35 15.41
N PHE A 13 -16.52 -23.09 15.74
CA PHE A 13 -16.92 -22.49 17.01
C PHE A 13 -18.46 -22.49 17.17
N PHE A 14 -19.19 -22.04 16.14
CA PHE A 14 -20.66 -22.01 16.18
C PHE A 14 -21.29 -23.40 16.21
N GLY A 15 -20.69 -24.39 15.56
CA GLY A 15 -21.19 -25.77 15.57
C GLY A 15 -20.96 -26.49 16.90
N TYR A 16 -19.80 -26.29 17.54
CA TYR A 16 -19.38 -27.15 18.67
C TYR A 16 -19.33 -26.42 20.02
N SER A 17 -18.93 -25.15 20.07
CA SER A 17 -18.75 -24.42 21.34
C SER A 17 -19.89 -23.47 21.66
N ALA A 18 -20.47 -22.81 20.65
CA ALA A 18 -21.52 -21.82 20.88
C ALA A 18 -22.78 -22.40 21.57
N PRO A 19 -23.31 -23.60 21.22
CA PRO A 19 -24.50 -24.14 21.88
C PRO A 19 -24.25 -24.41 23.37
N PHE A 20 -23.08 -24.96 23.72
CA PHE A 20 -22.71 -25.19 25.10
C PHE A 20 -22.61 -23.87 25.88
N LEU A 21 -21.91 -22.88 25.32
CA LEU A 21 -21.72 -21.58 25.97
C LEU A 21 -23.03 -20.80 26.12
N TRP A 22 -23.95 -20.95 25.17
CA TRP A 22 -25.28 -20.35 25.21
C TRP A 22 -26.09 -20.84 26.41
N HIS A 23 -26.11 -22.16 26.64
CA HIS A 23 -26.94 -22.77 27.69
C HIS A 23 -26.28 -22.81 29.07
N HIS A 24 -24.94 -22.88 29.13
CA HIS A 24 -24.22 -23.08 30.40
C HIS A 24 -23.49 -21.85 30.93
N VAL A 25 -23.33 -20.79 30.12
CA VAL A 25 -22.58 -19.58 30.53
C VAL A 25 -23.37 -18.31 30.25
N SER A 26 -23.50 -17.93 28.98
CA SER A 26 -24.25 -16.76 28.56
C SER A 26 -24.41 -16.71 27.04
N PRO A 27 -25.60 -16.35 26.51
CA PRO A 27 -25.80 -16.09 25.09
C PRO A 27 -24.99 -14.89 24.57
N ALA A 28 -24.53 -14.00 25.46
CA ALA A 28 -23.72 -12.85 25.07
C ALA A 28 -22.37 -13.26 24.45
N ILE A 29 -21.80 -14.40 24.86
CA ILE A 29 -20.48 -14.84 24.37
C ILE A 29 -20.54 -15.19 22.87
N PRO A 30 -21.43 -16.10 22.39
CA PRO A 30 -21.59 -16.33 20.96
C PRO A 30 -21.97 -15.09 20.14
N VAL A 31 -22.80 -14.20 20.69
CA VAL A 31 -23.21 -12.96 20.00
C VAL A 31 -22.03 -12.00 19.82
N LEU A 32 -21.24 -11.77 20.87
CA LEU A 32 -20.03 -10.94 20.79
C LEU A 32 -18.99 -11.57 19.86
N PHE A 33 -18.84 -12.89 19.90
CA PHE A 33 -17.97 -13.62 18.96
C PHE A 33 -18.41 -13.38 17.51
N ALA A 34 -19.71 -13.48 17.21
CA ALA A 34 -20.25 -13.21 15.88
C ALA A 34 -19.96 -11.78 15.41
N TYR A 35 -20.12 -10.81 16.30
CA TYR A 35 -19.83 -9.41 16.01
C TYR A 35 -18.35 -9.18 15.70
N VAL A 36 -17.43 -9.70 16.52
CA VAL A 36 -15.99 -9.58 16.28
C VAL A 36 -15.57 -10.32 15.01
N ALA A 37 -16.16 -11.50 14.74
CA ALA A 37 -15.92 -12.24 13.51
C ALA A 37 -16.37 -11.46 12.26
N ALA A 38 -17.55 -10.83 12.30
CA ALA A 38 -18.06 -9.99 11.23
C ALA A 38 -17.17 -8.76 11.00
N LEU A 39 -16.73 -8.09 12.07
CA LEU A 39 -15.78 -6.96 11.97
C LEU A 39 -14.44 -7.39 11.36
N CYS A 40 -13.91 -8.54 11.77
CA CYS A 40 -12.66 -9.09 11.24
C CYS A 40 -12.79 -9.42 9.74
N PHE A 41 -13.84 -10.13 9.36
CA PHE A 41 -14.08 -10.51 7.97
C PHE A 41 -14.37 -9.30 7.07
N SER A 42 -15.15 -8.32 7.56
CA SER A 42 -15.40 -7.05 6.86
C SER A 42 -14.11 -6.25 6.65
N SER A 43 -13.28 -6.14 7.69
CA SER A 43 -11.98 -5.46 7.60
C SER A 43 -11.04 -6.16 6.62
N PHE A 44 -11.00 -7.50 6.64
CA PHE A 44 -10.26 -8.30 5.65
C PHE A 44 -10.74 -8.02 4.22
N LEU A 45 -12.06 -8.01 4.00
CA LEU A 45 -12.64 -7.77 2.68
C LEU A 45 -12.31 -6.36 2.18
N HIS A 46 -12.47 -5.34 3.03
CA HIS A 46 -12.10 -3.97 2.69
C HIS A 46 -10.60 -3.81 2.45
N ALA A 47 -9.73 -4.45 3.24
CA ALA A 47 -8.29 -4.39 3.02
C ALA A 47 -7.88 -5.06 1.69
N SER A 48 -8.55 -6.16 1.34
CA SER A 48 -8.28 -6.95 0.14
C SER A 48 -8.83 -6.31 -1.13
N LEU A 49 -10.03 -5.72 -1.09
CA LEU A 49 -10.72 -5.21 -2.28
C LEU A 49 -10.61 -3.70 -2.47
N ALA A 50 -10.27 -2.93 -1.43
CA ALA A 50 -10.14 -1.49 -1.58
C ALA A 50 -8.90 -1.11 -2.40
N ASP A 51 -9.04 -0.03 -3.17
CA ASP A 51 -7.92 0.67 -3.78
C ASP A 51 -6.89 1.07 -2.71
N ALA A 52 -5.66 0.60 -2.87
CA ALA A 52 -4.53 0.87 -1.97
C ALA A 52 -3.98 2.31 -2.08
N GLY A 53 -4.37 3.04 -3.13
CA GLY A 53 -3.75 4.31 -3.53
C GLY A 53 -3.01 4.17 -4.85
N ILE A 54 -3.61 3.49 -5.84
CA ILE A 54 -2.99 3.30 -7.15
C ILE A 54 -2.86 4.65 -7.84
N MET A 55 -1.64 4.96 -8.27
CA MET A 55 -1.33 6.15 -9.04
C MET A 55 -1.65 5.92 -10.53
N PRO A 56 -2.21 6.92 -11.23
CA PRO A 56 -2.48 6.83 -12.65
C PRO A 56 -1.17 6.78 -13.44
N ARG A 57 -1.18 6.08 -14.57
CA ARG A 57 0.00 5.96 -15.45
C ARG A 57 0.12 7.17 -16.37
N ASN A 58 1.30 7.30 -16.99
CA ASN A 58 1.62 8.27 -18.04
C ASN A 58 1.44 9.74 -17.66
N LEU A 59 1.40 10.07 -16.37
CA LEU A 59 1.22 11.45 -15.90
C LEU A 59 2.43 12.34 -16.26
N HIS A 60 3.62 11.75 -16.35
CA HIS A 60 4.86 12.46 -16.67
C HIS A 60 5.54 11.81 -17.88
N ARG A 61 4.74 11.51 -18.90
CA ARG A 61 5.24 10.93 -20.14
C ARG A 61 6.30 11.87 -20.71
N LYS A 62 7.51 11.37 -20.93
CA LYS A 62 8.53 12.10 -21.70
C LYS A 62 7.96 12.37 -23.08
N ALA A 63 8.08 13.61 -23.56
CA ALA A 63 7.70 13.95 -24.93
C ALA A 63 8.40 12.96 -25.89
N GLU A 64 7.68 12.48 -26.90
CA GLU A 64 8.35 11.83 -28.03
C GLU A 64 9.26 12.91 -28.62
N THR A 65 10.57 12.71 -28.57
CA THR A 65 11.50 13.55 -29.32
C THR A 65 11.09 13.42 -30.78
N ASP A 66 10.59 14.51 -31.35
CA ASP A 66 10.51 14.67 -32.78
C ASP A 66 11.91 14.42 -33.35
N GLY A 67 11.99 13.65 -34.42
CA GLY A 67 13.25 13.25 -35.02
C GLY A 67 14.18 14.41 -35.42
N SER A 68 13.68 15.65 -35.40
CA SER A 68 14.39 16.91 -35.58
C SER A 68 15.20 17.37 -34.36
N ALA A 69 15.00 16.78 -33.18
CA ALA A 69 15.75 17.15 -31.98
C ALA A 69 17.20 16.66 -32.09
N ASP A 70 18.14 17.59 -31.89
CA ASP A 70 19.59 17.31 -31.88
C ASP A 70 19.90 16.13 -30.92
N PRO A 71 20.56 15.05 -31.40
CA PRO A 71 20.97 13.91 -30.57
C PRO A 71 21.84 14.28 -29.36
N PHE A 72 22.48 15.45 -29.40
CA PHE A 72 23.31 16.00 -28.32
C PHE A 72 22.55 16.99 -27.44
N ASN A 73 21.33 17.39 -27.82
CA ASN A 73 20.48 18.20 -26.98
C ASN A 73 19.84 17.29 -25.93
N VAL A 74 20.52 17.19 -24.78
CA VAL A 74 20.02 16.49 -23.60
C VAL A 74 18.95 17.35 -22.92
N ASP A 75 17.87 17.66 -23.66
CA ASP A 75 16.67 18.30 -23.14
C ASP A 75 15.88 17.27 -22.33
N GLY A 76 16.40 16.95 -21.15
CA GLY A 76 15.77 15.99 -20.27
C GLY A 76 16.63 15.69 -19.08
N ILE A 77 16.04 15.83 -17.90
CA ILE A 77 16.54 15.41 -16.59
C ILE A 77 17.39 14.12 -16.75
N THR A 78 18.71 14.28 -16.74
CA THR A 78 19.70 13.19 -16.89
C THR A 78 19.75 12.30 -15.66
N THR A 79 19.20 12.77 -14.54
CA THR A 79 19.13 12.05 -13.28
C THR A 79 17.84 11.25 -13.17
N ASP A 80 17.95 9.96 -12.82
CA ASP A 80 16.80 9.12 -12.45
C ASP A 80 16.03 9.60 -11.21
N TYR A 81 16.50 10.69 -10.60
CA TYR A 81 15.95 11.29 -9.40
C TYR A 81 15.82 12.82 -9.52
N VAL A 82 14.82 13.37 -8.83
CA VAL A 82 14.59 14.81 -8.64
C VAL A 82 14.49 15.06 -7.13
N MET A 83 14.99 16.19 -6.65
CA MET A 83 14.87 16.57 -5.24
C MET A 83 13.59 17.38 -5.04
N VAL A 84 12.69 16.91 -4.18
CA VAL A 84 11.46 17.62 -3.83
C VAL A 84 11.60 18.22 -2.45
N LYS A 85 11.38 19.54 -2.32
CA LYS A 85 11.36 20.25 -1.05
C LYS A 85 10.05 20.02 -0.33
N ARG A 86 10.12 19.45 0.88
CA ARG A 86 8.99 19.34 1.80
C ARG A 86 9.10 20.39 2.88
N ARG A 87 8.07 21.23 3.03
CA ARG A 87 7.95 22.19 4.13
C ARG A 87 7.63 21.45 5.44
N LYS A 88 8.47 21.62 6.46
CA LYS A 88 8.15 21.21 7.83
C LYS A 88 7.35 22.31 8.53
N PRO A 89 6.55 21.96 9.56
CA PRO A 89 5.82 22.94 10.37
C PRO A 89 6.75 24.00 11.00
N GLU A 90 7.99 23.61 11.31
CA GLU A 90 9.03 24.44 11.92
C GLU A 90 9.75 25.38 10.92
N GLY A 91 9.23 25.51 9.69
CA GLY A 91 9.78 26.41 8.67
C GLY A 91 10.99 25.86 7.90
N SER A 92 11.63 24.78 8.37
CA SER A 92 12.71 24.12 7.63
C SER A 92 12.18 23.35 6.40
N ALA A 93 12.82 23.54 5.25
CA ALA A 93 12.58 22.74 4.06
C ALA A 93 13.50 21.51 4.07
N MET A 94 12.95 20.34 3.78
CA MET A 94 13.70 19.09 3.66
C MET A 94 13.65 18.58 2.24
N GLU A 95 14.81 18.34 1.64
CA GLU A 95 14.88 17.78 0.28
C GLU A 95 14.81 16.26 0.33
N ILE A 96 13.89 15.69 -0.46
CA ILE A 96 13.66 14.25 -0.53
C ILE A 96 13.87 13.81 -1.99
N PRO A 97 14.77 12.85 -2.27
CA PRO A 97 14.93 12.34 -3.62
C PRO A 97 13.70 11.52 -4.02
N VAL A 98 13.05 11.93 -5.10
CA VAL A 98 12.00 11.16 -5.78
C VAL A 98 12.57 10.52 -7.02
N LYS A 99 12.14 9.30 -7.34
CA LYS A 99 12.66 8.55 -8.49
C LYS A 99 11.61 8.42 -9.58
N TYR A 100 12.01 8.48 -10.84
CA TYR A 100 11.10 8.16 -11.95
C TYR A 100 10.72 6.67 -11.95
N CYS A 101 9.51 6.35 -12.39
CA CYS A 101 9.09 4.98 -12.66
C CYS A 101 8.85 4.83 -14.16
N SER A 102 9.76 4.12 -14.84
CA SER A 102 9.68 3.85 -16.28
C SER A 102 8.60 2.85 -16.68
N THR A 103 8.02 2.10 -15.73
CA THR A 103 6.90 1.19 -16.01
C THR A 103 5.56 1.93 -16.04
N CYS A 104 5.39 2.88 -15.13
CA CYS A 104 4.15 3.64 -14.99
C CYS A 104 4.22 5.02 -15.65
N ASP A 105 5.39 5.44 -16.14
CA ASP A 105 5.66 6.76 -16.72
C ASP A 105 5.25 7.93 -15.81
N ILE A 106 5.72 7.86 -14.55
CA ILE A 106 5.49 8.89 -13.53
C ILE A 106 6.75 9.21 -12.72
N TRP A 107 6.92 10.48 -12.37
CA TRP A 107 7.70 10.86 -11.19
C TRP A 107 6.95 10.42 -9.95
N ARG A 108 7.53 9.51 -9.17
CA ARG A 108 6.87 8.94 -7.99
C ARG A 108 6.76 10.01 -6.91
N PRO A 109 5.54 10.39 -6.46
CA PRO A 109 5.42 11.27 -5.31
C PRO A 109 6.16 10.68 -4.09
N PRO A 110 6.54 11.51 -3.12
CA PRO A 110 7.23 11.01 -1.94
C PRO A 110 6.47 9.87 -1.26
N ARG A 111 7.20 8.85 -0.79
CA ARG A 111 6.67 7.58 -0.23
C ARG A 111 5.92 6.67 -1.22
N THR A 112 5.91 6.99 -2.52
CA THR A 112 5.30 6.14 -3.55
C THR A 112 6.30 5.13 -4.08
N TYR A 113 5.90 3.87 -4.18
CA TYR A 113 6.74 2.80 -4.72
C TYR A 113 5.98 1.98 -5.76
N HIS A 114 6.72 1.50 -6.77
CA HIS A 114 6.18 0.58 -7.76
C HIS A 114 6.19 -0.85 -7.19
N CYS A 115 5.01 -1.46 -7.10
CA CYS A 115 4.86 -2.86 -6.76
C CYS A 115 4.89 -3.69 -8.04
N ARG A 116 5.90 -4.55 -8.19
CA ARG A 116 6.04 -5.43 -9.36
C ARG A 116 4.93 -6.48 -9.45
N VAL A 117 4.41 -6.95 -8.31
CA VAL A 117 3.34 -7.97 -8.26
C VAL A 117 2.01 -7.39 -8.73
N CYS A 118 1.66 -6.20 -8.23
CA CYS A 118 0.45 -5.49 -8.67
C CYS A 118 0.64 -4.73 -9.99
N ASP A 119 1.86 -4.67 -10.52
CA ASP A 119 2.28 -3.81 -11.65
C ASP A 119 1.73 -2.38 -11.56
N ASN A 120 1.82 -1.75 -10.40
CA ASN A 120 1.29 -0.40 -10.19
C ASN A 120 2.13 0.38 -9.17
N CYS A 121 2.21 1.70 -9.37
CA CYS A 121 2.71 2.60 -8.33
C CYS A 121 1.63 2.84 -7.27
N VAL A 122 1.98 2.67 -6.00
CA VAL A 122 1.06 2.81 -4.87
C VAL A 122 1.53 3.94 -3.95
N GLU A 123 0.65 4.90 -3.68
CA GLU A 123 0.91 6.04 -2.80
C GLU A 123 1.13 5.59 -1.35
N THR A 124 2.21 6.07 -0.71
CA THR A 124 2.61 5.65 0.66
C THR A 124 2.56 4.13 0.79
N MET A 125 3.18 3.43 -0.17
CA MET A 125 3.20 1.97 -0.19
C MET A 125 3.90 1.45 1.05
N ASP A 126 3.23 0.56 1.76
CA ASP A 126 3.79 -0.14 2.90
C ASP A 126 4.42 -1.46 2.47
N HIS A 127 3.61 -2.37 1.92
CA HIS A 127 4.07 -3.64 1.36
C HIS A 127 3.04 -4.23 0.39
N HIS A 128 3.43 -5.28 -0.33
CA HIS A 128 2.48 -6.16 -0.99
C HIS A 128 2.15 -7.32 -0.05
N CYS A 129 0.88 -7.47 0.31
CA CYS A 129 0.45 -8.49 1.26
C CYS A 129 -0.10 -9.70 0.51
N VAL A 130 0.63 -10.81 0.58
CA VAL A 130 0.21 -12.08 -0.04
C VAL A 130 -1.10 -12.62 0.56
N TRP A 131 -1.37 -12.31 1.83
CA TRP A 131 -2.59 -12.74 2.53
C TRP A 131 -3.84 -11.99 2.08
N LEU A 132 -3.69 -10.74 1.66
CA LEU A 132 -4.78 -9.94 1.08
C LEU A 132 -4.87 -10.10 -0.44
N ASN A 133 -3.82 -10.65 -1.07
CA ASN A 133 -3.60 -10.58 -2.50
C ASN A 133 -3.73 -9.14 -3.04
N ASN A 134 -3.28 -8.16 -2.26
CA ASN A 134 -3.37 -6.74 -2.58
C ASN A 134 -2.19 -5.98 -1.93
N CYS A 135 -1.87 -4.82 -2.48
CA CYS A 135 -0.97 -3.88 -1.84
C CYS A 135 -1.62 -3.24 -0.62
N VAL A 136 -0.83 -3.04 0.42
CA VAL A 136 -1.19 -2.19 1.55
C VAL A 136 -0.51 -0.84 1.33
N GLY A 137 -1.32 0.20 1.17
CA GLY A 137 -0.90 1.57 0.87
C GLY A 137 -1.75 2.61 1.58
N ARG A 138 -1.65 3.87 1.17
CA ARG A 138 -2.26 4.99 1.90
C ARG A 138 -3.75 4.80 2.19
N ARG A 139 -4.53 4.34 1.20
CA ARG A 139 -6.00 4.32 1.24
C ARG A 139 -6.59 3.14 2.00
N ASN A 140 -5.90 2.00 2.06
CA ASN A 140 -6.39 0.78 2.70
C ASN A 140 -5.63 0.38 3.97
N TYR A 141 -4.56 1.09 4.35
CA TYR A 141 -3.78 0.80 5.56
C TYR A 141 -4.63 0.69 6.83
N ARG A 142 -5.65 1.53 6.99
CA ARG A 142 -6.56 1.49 8.16
C ARG A 142 -7.37 0.20 8.21
N TYR A 143 -7.86 -0.29 7.06
CA TYR A 143 -8.57 -1.57 7.00
C TYR A 143 -7.63 -2.74 7.31
N PHE A 144 -6.39 -2.69 6.81
CA PHE A 144 -5.38 -3.69 7.15
C PHE A 144 -5.09 -3.73 8.65
N LEU A 145 -4.91 -2.57 9.30
CA LEU A 145 -4.73 -2.50 10.75
C LEU A 145 -5.95 -3.02 11.52
N SER A 146 -7.15 -2.56 11.14
CA SER A 146 -8.39 -3.06 11.75
C SER A 146 -8.52 -4.57 11.60
N PHE A 147 -8.15 -5.12 10.44
CA PHE A 147 -8.13 -6.57 10.20
C PHE A 147 -7.18 -7.30 11.14
N VAL A 148 -5.91 -6.90 11.25
CA VAL A 148 -4.95 -7.62 12.10
C VAL A 148 -5.28 -7.50 13.59
N VAL A 149 -5.79 -6.33 14.04
CA VAL A 149 -6.22 -6.12 15.43
C VAL A 149 -7.46 -6.96 15.75
N THR A 150 -8.48 -6.94 14.88
CA THR A 150 -9.68 -7.75 15.09
C THR A 150 -9.41 -9.24 14.94
N ALA A 151 -8.40 -9.65 14.16
CA ALA A 151 -7.93 -11.03 14.11
C ALA A 151 -7.29 -11.48 15.44
N ILE A 152 -6.54 -10.61 16.13
CA ILE A 152 -6.04 -10.88 17.49
C ILE A 152 -7.22 -11.05 18.45
N LEU A 153 -8.17 -10.10 18.43
CA LEU A 153 -9.35 -10.17 19.30
C LEU A 153 -10.15 -11.45 19.07
N LEU A 154 -10.35 -11.84 17.81
CA LEU A 154 -11.03 -13.07 17.44
C LEU A 154 -10.28 -14.31 17.93
N ALA A 155 -8.94 -14.34 17.82
CA ALA A 155 -8.11 -15.43 18.32
C ALA A 155 -8.18 -15.52 19.86
N CYS A 156 -8.11 -14.40 20.58
CA CYS A 156 -8.27 -14.36 22.03
C CYS A 156 -9.67 -14.85 22.47
N PHE A 157 -10.72 -14.43 21.77
CA PHE A 157 -12.08 -14.90 22.00
C PHE A 157 -12.19 -16.40 21.77
N LEU A 158 -11.65 -16.92 20.65
CA LEU A 158 -11.65 -18.35 20.32
C LEU A 158 -10.91 -19.17 21.39
N PHE A 159 -9.73 -18.72 21.79
CA PHE A 159 -8.93 -19.32 22.86
C PHE A 159 -9.72 -19.38 24.18
N GLY A 160 -10.18 -18.23 24.68
CA GLY A 160 -10.83 -18.12 25.98
C GLY A 160 -12.15 -18.89 26.03
N SER A 161 -12.99 -18.75 25.02
CA SER A 161 -14.30 -19.40 24.96
C SER A 161 -14.21 -20.93 24.81
N CYS A 162 -13.30 -21.43 23.95
CA CYS A 162 -13.13 -22.87 23.77
C CYS A 162 -12.42 -23.52 24.97
N LEU A 163 -11.46 -22.83 25.59
CA LEU A 163 -10.84 -23.29 26.82
C LEU A 163 -11.87 -23.34 27.95
N ALA A 164 -12.70 -22.30 28.09
CA ALA A 164 -13.79 -22.26 29.06
C ALA A 164 -14.76 -23.42 28.84
N HIS A 165 -15.16 -23.72 27.60
CA HIS A 165 -16.00 -24.89 27.29
C HIS A 165 -15.35 -26.19 27.79
N CYS A 166 -14.08 -26.44 27.47
CA CYS A 166 -13.38 -27.65 27.93
C CYS A 166 -13.29 -27.75 29.47
N LEU A 167 -12.95 -26.64 30.15
CA LEU A 167 -12.81 -26.61 31.61
C LEU A 167 -14.14 -26.73 32.34
N LEU A 168 -15.18 -26.08 31.85
CA LEU A 168 -16.53 -26.18 32.41
C LEU A 168 -17.12 -27.57 32.20
N TYR A 169 -16.94 -28.16 31.02
CA TYR A 169 -17.36 -29.55 30.75
C TYR A 169 -16.65 -30.53 31.68
N LYS A 170 -15.33 -30.37 31.87
CA LYS A 170 -14.54 -31.13 32.85
C LYS A 170 -15.16 -31.01 34.25
N ASN A 171 -15.46 -29.79 34.67
CA ASN A 171 -15.97 -29.52 36.02
C ASN A 171 -17.37 -30.10 36.24
N GLN A 172 -18.29 -29.89 35.30
CA GLN A 172 -19.67 -30.39 35.38
C GLN A 172 -19.77 -31.91 35.45
N ARG A 173 -18.85 -32.62 34.78
CA ARG A 173 -18.82 -34.10 34.76
C ARG A 173 -17.84 -34.70 35.77
N HIS A 174 -17.12 -33.87 36.53
CA HIS A 174 -16.07 -34.30 37.46
C HIS A 174 -15.05 -35.28 36.86
N ILE A 175 -14.76 -35.16 35.55
CA ILE A 175 -13.83 -36.02 34.83
C ILE A 175 -12.41 -35.43 34.80
N SER A 176 -11.43 -36.26 34.44
CA SER A 176 -10.06 -35.76 34.21
C SER A 176 -9.99 -34.92 32.93
N PHE A 177 -9.04 -33.98 32.87
CA PHE A 177 -8.90 -33.05 31.75
C PHE A 177 -8.63 -33.78 30.42
N ARG A 178 -7.86 -34.87 30.45
CA ARG A 178 -7.60 -35.71 29.28
C ARG A 178 -8.88 -36.31 28.70
N HIS A 179 -9.78 -36.80 29.55
CA HIS A 179 -11.08 -37.32 29.09
C HIS A 179 -11.96 -36.20 28.53
N ALA A 180 -11.97 -35.03 29.15
CA ALA A 180 -12.70 -33.87 28.63
C ALA A 180 -12.23 -33.47 27.22
N ILE A 181 -10.92 -33.49 26.96
CA ILE A 181 -10.34 -33.25 25.62
C ILE A 181 -10.77 -34.32 24.62
N ASN A 182 -10.76 -35.59 25.03
CA ASN A 182 -11.13 -36.69 24.15
C ASN A 182 -12.59 -36.64 23.71
N GLU A 183 -13.48 -36.11 24.56
CA GLU A 183 -14.91 -35.86 24.24
C GLU A 183 -15.10 -34.55 23.45
N LYS A 184 -14.39 -33.49 23.83
CA LYS A 184 -14.48 -32.15 23.22
C LYS A 184 -13.25 -31.83 22.36
N ARG A 185 -12.96 -32.72 21.40
CA ARG A 185 -11.78 -32.62 20.53
C ARG A 185 -11.76 -31.34 19.70
N VAL A 186 -12.90 -30.96 19.12
CA VAL A 186 -13.01 -29.78 18.26
C VAL A 186 -12.75 -28.48 19.02
N PRO A 187 -13.42 -28.19 20.16
CA PRO A 187 -13.08 -27.03 20.99
C PRO A 187 -11.60 -26.99 21.39
N PHE A 188 -11.02 -28.13 21.78
CA PHE A 188 -9.59 -28.18 22.13
C PHE A 188 -8.67 -27.92 20.92
N ALA A 189 -9.00 -28.44 19.73
CA ALA A 189 -8.27 -28.13 18.51
C ALA A 189 -8.35 -26.63 18.15
N LEU A 190 -9.49 -25.97 18.42
CA LEU A 190 -9.63 -24.52 18.23
C LEU A 190 -8.78 -23.71 19.22
N VAL A 191 -8.54 -24.20 20.43
CA VAL A 191 -7.58 -23.60 21.37
C VAL A 191 -6.16 -23.63 20.80
N ILE A 192 -5.73 -24.79 20.29
CA ILE A 192 -4.40 -24.93 19.65
C ILE A 192 -4.31 -24.02 18.42
N TYR A 193 -5.35 -24.00 17.59
CA TYR A 193 -5.43 -23.13 16.41
C TYR A 193 -5.28 -21.66 16.80
N ALA A 194 -5.98 -21.21 17.84
CA ALA A 194 -5.92 -19.83 18.32
C ALA A 194 -4.50 -19.43 18.78
N ILE A 195 -3.76 -20.34 19.41
CA ILE A 195 -2.38 -20.09 19.84
C ILE A 195 -1.46 -19.99 18.62
N VAL A 196 -1.47 -21.01 17.76
CA VAL A 196 -0.52 -21.12 16.63
C VAL A 196 -0.76 -20.02 15.61
N ILE A 197 -2.01 -19.85 15.18
CA ILE A 197 -2.36 -18.85 14.17
C ILE A 197 -2.41 -17.45 14.76
N GLY A 198 -2.84 -17.29 16.02
CA GLY A 198 -2.94 -15.98 16.68
C GLY A 198 -1.58 -15.32 16.95
N MET A 199 -0.50 -16.09 17.09
CA MET A 199 0.85 -15.53 17.27
C MET A 199 1.29 -14.64 16.10
N TYR A 200 0.88 -14.99 14.87
CA TYR A 200 1.27 -14.22 13.68
C TYR A 200 0.64 -12.81 13.65
N PRO A 201 -0.69 -12.62 13.79
CA PRO A 201 -1.28 -11.29 13.93
C PRO A 201 -0.72 -10.47 15.10
N VAL A 202 -0.40 -11.09 16.24
CA VAL A 202 0.20 -10.40 17.40
C VAL A 202 1.56 -9.80 17.03
N THR A 203 2.46 -10.60 16.48
CA THR A 203 3.80 -10.13 16.08
C THR A 203 3.72 -9.08 14.97
N LEU A 204 2.84 -9.28 13.98
CA LEU A 204 2.62 -8.34 12.89
C LEU A 204 2.06 -7.00 13.39
N THR A 205 1.08 -7.03 14.29
CA THR A 205 0.49 -5.80 14.86
C THR A 205 1.52 -5.02 15.69
N SER A 206 2.31 -5.71 16.52
CA SER A 206 3.40 -5.09 17.28
C SER A 206 4.42 -4.42 16.36
N TYR A 207 4.79 -5.06 15.25
CA TYR A 207 5.69 -4.47 14.26
C TYR A 207 5.09 -3.22 13.60
N HIS A 208 3.82 -3.24 13.22
CA HIS A 208 3.16 -2.06 12.64
C HIS A 208 2.96 -0.91 13.63
N ILE A 209 2.70 -1.21 14.91
CA ILE A 209 2.69 -0.19 15.97
C ILE A 209 4.07 0.46 16.09
N TYR A 210 5.13 -0.34 16.08
CA TYR A 210 6.51 0.15 16.10
C TYR A 210 6.86 1.04 14.89
N LEU A 211 6.41 0.69 13.69
CA LEU A 211 6.64 1.50 12.48
C LEU A 211 5.85 2.81 12.53
N MET A 212 4.58 2.75 12.92
CA MET A 212 3.73 3.93 13.09
C MET A 212 4.30 4.89 14.11
N ALA A 213 4.77 4.38 15.25
CA ALA A 213 5.46 5.14 16.27
C ALA A 213 6.67 5.94 15.75
N ARG A 214 7.38 5.39 14.76
CA ARG A 214 8.53 6.02 14.10
C ARG A 214 8.16 6.93 12.92
N GLY A 215 6.90 6.92 12.48
CA GLY A 215 6.43 7.66 11.31
C GLY A 215 6.90 7.05 9.97
N GLU A 216 7.30 5.78 9.95
CA GLU A 216 7.84 5.08 8.78
C GLU A 216 6.82 4.07 8.22
N THR A 217 6.86 3.80 6.90
CA THR A 217 6.25 2.60 6.33
C THR A 217 7.22 1.41 6.44
N THR A 218 6.72 0.18 6.29
CA THR A 218 7.57 -1.02 6.20
C THR A 218 8.61 -0.88 5.09
N LYS A 219 8.21 -0.35 3.93
CA LYS A 219 9.11 -0.13 2.79
C LYS A 219 10.24 0.84 3.11
N GLU A 220 9.92 1.94 3.78
CA GLU A 220 10.90 2.94 4.20
C GLU A 220 11.87 2.37 5.21
N HIS A 221 11.36 1.64 6.20
CA HIS A 221 12.16 0.98 7.22
C HIS A 221 13.14 -0.02 6.61
N LEU A 222 12.66 -0.91 5.73
CA LEU A 222 13.49 -1.93 5.06
C LEU A 222 14.52 -1.33 4.09
N ASN A 223 14.24 -0.16 3.50
CA ASN A 223 15.22 0.54 2.68
C ASN A 223 16.26 1.25 3.56
N ALA A 224 15.84 1.84 4.68
CA ALA A 224 16.72 2.53 5.62
C ALA A 224 17.65 1.56 6.37
N THR A 225 17.23 0.33 6.65
CA THR A 225 18.09 -0.68 7.29
C THR A 225 19.28 -1.08 6.42
N ARG A 226 19.21 -0.89 5.10
CA ARG A 226 20.32 -1.11 4.17
C ARG A 226 21.37 0.00 4.20
N LEU A 227 21.04 1.15 4.81
CA LEU A 227 21.94 2.28 4.96
C LEU A 227 22.67 2.20 6.31
N ALA A 228 23.86 2.81 6.37
CA ALA A 228 24.60 2.98 7.62
C ALA A 228 23.78 3.79 8.63
N LYS A 229 23.98 3.58 9.94
CA LYS A 229 23.15 4.21 10.98
C LYS A 229 23.12 5.74 10.88
N GLN A 230 24.24 6.36 10.50
CA GLN A 230 24.37 7.80 10.33
C GLN A 230 23.52 8.37 9.17
N ASP A 231 23.26 7.58 8.13
CA ASP A 231 22.51 8.00 6.94
C ASP A 231 21.00 7.71 7.07
N ARG A 232 20.57 7.14 8.19
CA ARG A 232 19.17 6.78 8.43
C ARG A 232 18.37 8.00 8.84
N HIS A 233 17.77 8.65 7.85
CA HIS A 233 16.89 9.77 8.11
C HIS A 233 15.40 9.40 8.09
N ARG A 234 14.62 10.07 8.96
CA ARG A 234 13.16 9.89 9.13
C ARG A 234 12.42 11.18 8.76
N PRO A 235 12.28 11.49 7.46
CA PRO A 235 11.72 12.76 7.02
C PRO A 235 10.25 12.96 7.45
N TYR A 236 9.49 11.89 7.69
CA TYR A 236 8.05 11.93 8.01
C TYR A 236 7.70 11.85 9.50
N SER A 237 8.68 11.76 10.40
CA SER A 237 8.44 11.76 11.84
C SER A 237 8.02 13.15 12.34
N GLN A 238 7.04 13.20 13.24
CA GLN A 238 6.50 14.39 13.90
C GLN A 238 7.10 14.60 15.31
N ASN A 239 8.31 14.09 15.56
CA ASN A 239 9.07 14.18 16.83
C ASN A 239 8.41 13.55 18.08
N SER A 240 7.14 13.14 18.01
CA SER A 240 6.43 12.46 19.10
C SER A 240 5.80 11.16 18.63
N PHE A 241 5.96 10.11 19.43
CA PHE A 241 5.38 8.78 19.24
C PHE A 241 3.86 8.86 18.98
N TRP A 242 3.13 9.55 19.86
CA TRP A 242 1.67 9.64 19.78
C TRP A 242 1.21 10.44 18.58
N ARG A 243 1.90 11.54 18.25
CA ARG A 243 1.59 12.34 17.07
C ARG A 243 1.76 11.54 15.78
N ASN A 244 2.81 10.71 15.70
CA ASN A 244 3.02 9.82 14.56
C ASN A 244 1.87 8.81 14.41
N ILE A 245 1.46 8.15 15.51
CA ILE A 245 0.34 7.21 15.49
C ILE A 245 -0.97 7.88 15.06
N VAL A 246 -1.31 9.02 15.68
CA VAL A 246 -2.51 9.80 15.35
C VAL A 246 -2.50 10.25 13.89
N SER A 247 -1.33 10.65 13.36
CA SER A 247 -1.18 11.04 11.96
C SER A 247 -1.49 9.92 10.96
N VAL A 248 -1.42 8.65 11.40
CA VAL A 248 -1.72 7.49 10.55
C VAL A 248 -3.17 7.03 10.74
N ILE A 249 -3.67 7.00 11.98
CA ILE A 249 -5.02 6.52 12.29
C ILE A 249 -6.08 7.56 11.94
N CYS A 250 -5.85 8.81 12.31
CA CYS A 250 -6.82 9.90 12.21
C CYS A 250 -6.71 10.69 10.90
N ARG A 251 -5.83 10.31 9.97
CA ARG A 251 -5.75 10.97 8.68
C ARG A 251 -7.04 10.79 7.88
N PRO A 252 -7.49 11.84 7.17
CA PRO A 252 -8.60 11.71 6.24
C PRO A 252 -8.24 10.72 5.12
N LYS A 253 -9.25 9.99 4.64
CA LYS A 253 -9.07 9.12 3.48
C LYS A 253 -8.86 10.04 2.26
N PRO A 254 -7.73 9.93 1.54
CA PRO A 254 -7.51 10.77 0.35
C PRO A 254 -8.54 10.45 -0.75
N PRO A 255 -8.64 11.21 -1.85
CA PRO A 255 -9.42 10.83 -3.02
C PRO A 255 -8.82 9.61 -3.74
N THR A 256 -9.60 8.92 -4.57
CA THR A 256 -9.05 7.87 -5.45
C THR A 256 -8.61 8.51 -6.76
N TYR A 257 -7.43 8.15 -7.23
CA TYR A 257 -6.92 8.64 -8.50
C TYR A 257 -7.45 7.84 -9.70
N MET A 258 -7.94 6.62 -9.45
CA MET A 258 -8.46 5.71 -10.48
C MET A 258 -9.98 5.54 -10.29
N GLN A 259 -10.75 6.08 -11.24
CA GLN A 259 -12.22 6.05 -11.19
C GLN A 259 -12.77 5.07 -12.22
N PHE A 260 -12.65 3.77 -11.94
CA PHE A 260 -13.07 2.71 -12.87
C PHE A 260 -14.58 2.69 -13.20
N LYS A 261 -15.41 3.40 -12.43
CA LYS A 261 -16.85 3.51 -12.69
C LYS A 261 -17.22 4.61 -13.68
N LYS A 262 -16.31 5.53 -13.99
CA LYS A 262 -16.59 6.58 -14.97
C LYS A 262 -16.43 6.03 -16.39
N PRO A 263 -17.25 6.49 -17.35
CA PRO A 263 -17.07 6.12 -18.74
C PRO A 263 -15.66 6.51 -19.21
N TYR A 264 -15.08 5.66 -20.04
CA TYR A 264 -13.80 5.95 -20.66
C TYR A 264 -13.95 7.19 -21.55
N VAL A 265 -13.01 8.13 -21.41
CA VAL A 265 -12.92 9.31 -22.27
C VAL A 265 -11.76 9.06 -23.24
N GLU A 266 -12.04 9.17 -24.54
CA GLU A 266 -11.04 9.04 -25.57
C GLU A 266 -9.93 10.09 -25.36
N GLY A 267 -8.67 9.64 -25.38
CA GLY A 267 -7.53 10.48 -25.01
C GLY A 267 -7.15 10.47 -23.52
N ASP A 268 -7.85 9.74 -22.65
CA ASP A 268 -7.41 9.56 -21.25
C ASP A 268 -6.08 8.77 -21.19
N GLN A 269 -4.99 9.52 -21.04
CA GLN A 269 -3.63 9.00 -21.02
C GLN A 269 -3.39 8.03 -19.84
N ARG A 270 -4.17 8.12 -18.76
CA ARG A 270 -4.01 7.28 -17.56
C ARG A 270 -4.35 5.81 -17.82
N LEU A 271 -5.24 5.59 -18.79
CA LEU A 271 -5.70 4.27 -19.24
C LEU A 271 -5.20 3.93 -20.65
N ALA A 272 -4.24 4.70 -21.18
CA ALA A 272 -3.76 4.56 -22.56
C ALA A 272 -3.49 3.09 -22.92
N SER A 273 -4.17 2.63 -23.97
CA SER A 273 -4.34 1.22 -24.36
C SER A 273 -3.08 0.55 -24.93
N LYS A 274 -2.08 1.31 -25.37
CA LYS A 274 -0.88 0.75 -25.99
C LYS A 274 -0.01 0.04 -24.94
N ARG A 275 0.43 -1.19 -25.22
CA ARG A 275 1.39 -1.91 -24.37
C ARG A 275 2.81 -1.35 -24.60
N ARG A 276 3.62 -1.23 -23.54
CA ARG A 276 5.02 -0.73 -23.62
C ARG A 276 5.85 -1.44 -24.70
N LYS A 277 5.68 -2.76 -24.89
CA LYS A 277 6.37 -3.51 -25.94
C LYS A 277 6.01 -3.02 -27.34
N GLN A 278 4.72 -2.82 -27.63
CA GLN A 278 4.27 -2.29 -28.92
C GLN A 278 4.83 -0.88 -29.14
N ARG A 279 4.85 -0.03 -28.10
CA ARG A 279 5.46 1.31 -28.19
C ARG A 279 6.95 1.27 -28.48
N ILE A 280 7.71 0.42 -27.79
CA ILE A 280 9.16 0.29 -28.03
C ILE A 280 9.44 -0.22 -29.43
N THR A 281 8.63 -1.17 -29.93
CA THR A 281 8.73 -1.65 -31.30
C THR A 281 8.41 -0.54 -32.30
N GLU A 282 7.30 0.18 -32.14
CA GLU A 282 6.92 1.31 -32.99
C GLU A 282 7.97 2.43 -33.00
N GLN A 283 8.53 2.77 -31.83
CA GLN A 283 9.61 3.76 -31.69
C GLN A 283 10.86 3.28 -32.44
N LYS A 284 11.32 2.04 -32.20
CA LYS A 284 12.46 1.47 -32.92
C LYS A 284 12.25 1.43 -34.43
N THR A 285 11.04 1.11 -34.88
CA THR A 285 10.70 1.11 -36.31
C THR A 285 10.75 2.52 -36.89
N ARG A 286 10.22 3.53 -36.18
CA ARG A 286 10.31 4.95 -36.58
C ARG A 286 11.75 5.44 -36.63
N ASP A 287 12.53 5.18 -35.57
CA ASP A 287 13.94 5.58 -35.49
C ASP A 287 14.74 4.92 -36.64
N SER A 288 14.51 3.63 -36.92
CA SER A 288 15.17 2.91 -38.02
C SER A 288 14.83 3.49 -39.40
N GLN A 289 13.58 3.89 -39.62
CA GLN A 289 13.16 4.54 -40.87
C GLN A 289 13.77 5.94 -41.02
N GLN A 290 13.95 6.66 -39.91
CA GLN A 290 14.55 7.99 -39.90
C GLN A 290 16.06 7.96 -40.17
N TYR A 291 16.79 7.00 -39.60
CA TYR A 291 18.22 6.80 -39.89
C TYR A 291 18.50 6.45 -41.35
N GLN A 292 17.54 5.83 -42.04
CA GLN A 292 17.69 5.45 -43.44
C GLN A 292 17.46 6.62 -44.42
N GLN A 293 17.02 7.78 -43.93
CA GLN A 293 16.70 8.97 -44.72
C GLN A 293 17.68 10.14 -44.54
N VAL A 294 18.74 10.03 -43.74
CA VAL A 294 19.74 11.10 -43.59
C VAL A 294 20.73 11.07 -44.78
N PRO A 295 20.74 12.06 -45.69
CA PRO A 295 21.77 12.15 -46.72
C PRO A 295 23.09 12.61 -46.07
N LEU A 296 24.20 11.98 -46.47
CA LEU A 296 25.56 12.41 -46.12
C LEU A 296 25.81 13.83 -46.68
N ALA A 297 25.54 14.87 -45.90
CA ALA A 297 25.86 16.25 -46.24
C ALA A 297 26.84 16.84 -45.22
N HIS A 298 28.09 16.92 -45.66
CA HIS A 298 29.20 17.81 -45.28
C HIS A 298 29.33 18.31 -43.83
N ALA A 299 30.42 17.84 -43.20
CA ALA A 299 31.06 18.50 -42.07
C ALA A 299 31.73 19.82 -42.49
N GLN A 300 31.41 20.93 -41.81
CA GLN A 300 32.29 22.10 -41.68
C GLN A 300 31.82 23.04 -40.54
N ASN A 301 32.74 23.30 -39.60
CA ASN A 301 32.94 24.47 -38.73
C ASN A 301 31.73 25.26 -38.16
N ASN A 302 31.62 25.43 -36.83
CA ASN A 302 32.31 26.52 -36.09
C ASN A 302 31.99 26.58 -34.58
N SER A 303 33.06 26.77 -33.80
CA SER A 303 33.26 27.64 -32.62
C SER A 303 32.15 27.96 -31.59
N HIS A 304 32.55 27.73 -30.32
CA HIS A 304 32.27 28.50 -29.10
C HIS A 304 30.82 28.80 -28.72
N HIS A 305 30.31 28.17 -27.64
CA HIS A 305 29.45 28.87 -26.68
C HIS A 305 29.56 28.34 -25.24
N ASN A 306 29.38 29.30 -24.34
CA ASN A 306 29.73 29.35 -22.93
C ASN A 306 28.66 28.65 -22.07
N VAL A 307 29.05 27.75 -21.17
CA VAL A 307 28.11 27.01 -20.30
C VAL A 307 27.79 27.85 -19.07
N ASN A 308 26.69 28.60 -19.11
CA ASN A 308 26.09 29.18 -17.92
C ASN A 308 25.06 28.20 -17.34
N ASN A 309 25.39 27.65 -16.16
CA ASN A 309 24.46 26.89 -15.31
C ASN A 309 23.23 27.75 -14.99
N THR A 310 22.12 27.50 -15.68
CA THR A 310 20.81 28.04 -15.31
C THR A 310 20.12 26.99 -14.44
N ALA A 311 20.01 27.27 -13.15
CA ALA A 311 19.08 26.57 -12.29
C ALA A 311 17.68 26.79 -12.87
N VAL A 312 17.07 25.72 -13.40
CA VAL A 312 15.66 25.77 -13.79
C VAL A 312 14.87 25.81 -12.49
N GLU A 313 14.46 27.03 -12.13
CA GLU A 313 13.46 27.29 -11.13
C GLU A 313 12.14 26.72 -11.65
N LEU A 314 11.93 25.42 -11.42
CA LEU A 314 10.62 24.82 -11.58
C LEU A 314 9.70 25.53 -10.59
N GLN A 315 8.90 26.43 -11.14
CA GLN A 315 7.77 27.08 -10.51
C GLN A 315 7.12 26.08 -9.55
N GLN A 316 7.11 26.47 -8.27
CA GLN A 316 6.56 25.73 -7.17
C GLN A 316 5.19 25.15 -7.52
N VAL A 317 5.15 23.89 -7.98
CA VAL A 317 3.97 23.07 -7.77
C VAL A 317 4.09 22.57 -6.34
N VAL A 318 3.81 23.47 -5.40
CA VAL A 318 3.25 23.05 -4.12
C VAL A 318 1.99 22.28 -4.53
N ILE A 319 2.08 20.95 -4.55
CA ILE A 319 0.90 20.10 -4.70
C ILE A 319 0.17 20.20 -3.37
N GLU A 320 -0.49 21.35 -3.16
CA GLU A 320 -1.60 21.45 -2.25
C GLU A 320 -2.67 20.46 -2.72
N PRO A 321 -3.38 19.79 -1.79
CA PRO A 321 -4.44 18.84 -2.13
C PRO A 321 -5.48 19.39 -3.12
N ASP A 322 -5.58 20.71 -3.24
CA ASP A 322 -6.54 21.43 -4.08
C ASP A 322 -6.11 21.55 -5.55
N HIS A 323 -4.82 21.39 -5.88
CA HIS A 323 -4.35 21.46 -7.28
C HIS A 323 -4.87 20.29 -8.14
N TYR A 324 -5.26 19.18 -7.49
CA TYR A 324 -5.90 18.04 -8.16
C TYR A 324 -7.40 18.28 -8.43
N GLN A 325 -8.06 19.17 -7.67
CA GLN A 325 -9.44 19.58 -7.93
C GLN A 325 -9.52 20.66 -9.01
N GLN A 326 -8.53 21.57 -9.09
CA GLN A 326 -8.49 22.60 -10.13
C GLN A 326 -8.30 22.03 -11.54
N MET A 327 -7.46 20.99 -11.72
CA MET A 327 -7.36 20.28 -13.00
C MET A 327 -8.66 19.57 -13.41
N GLN A 328 -9.52 19.20 -12.45
CA GLN A 328 -10.84 18.60 -12.74
C GLN A 328 -11.90 19.64 -13.13
N MET A 329 -11.73 20.91 -12.74
CA MET A 329 -12.65 21.99 -13.10
C MET A 329 -12.38 22.56 -14.51
N GLN A 330 -11.12 22.53 -14.97
CA GLN A 330 -10.74 23.01 -16.32
C GLN A 330 -11.15 22.08 -17.49
N GLN A 331 -11.80 20.94 -17.21
CA GLN A 331 -12.26 19.98 -18.23
C GLN A 331 -13.78 19.84 -18.30
N ARG A 332 -14.56 20.76 -17.71
CA ARG A 332 -15.99 20.85 -18.02
C ARG A 332 -16.17 21.65 -19.30
N PRO A 333 -16.76 21.10 -20.38
CA PRO A 333 -17.27 21.94 -21.44
C PRO A 333 -18.41 22.80 -20.88
N SER A 334 -18.38 24.08 -21.24
CA SER A 334 -19.46 25.06 -20.99
C SER A 334 -20.75 24.64 -21.67
#